data_AF-A0A2V7ZRV2-F1
#
_entry.id   AF-A0A2V7ZRV2-F1
#
_cell.length_a   1.000
_cell.length_b   1.000
_cell.length_c   1.000
_cell.angle_alpha   90.00
_cell.angle_beta   90.00
_cell.angle_gamma   90.00
#
_symmetry.space_group_name_H-M   'P 1'
#
loop_
_entity.id
_entity.type
_entity.pdbx_description
1 polymer ?
#
loop_
_entity_poly.entity_id
_entity_poly.type
_entity_poly.pdbx_seq_one_letter_code
_entity_poly.pdbx_strand_id
1 'polypeptide(L)'
;MKASTRRAVRAVLLAALWCASTVLAGAHDGDFDLRGTVRVAVHPEPDAVVWLEAPNGPPSPSGKPIVLDQRNFTFFPHVLAVRMGTTVDLPNNDRVFHNVFSFHDGKRFDLGLYPVGTSRQVRFDKPGVNRVFCNIHPNMAAYVKVVDSPYFAVSDRDGRFTISSVPQGTYTYHAWRPGREELTGSSPLTPATVLDLQWR
;
A
#
# COMPACT_ATOMS: atom_id res chain seq x y z
N MET A 1 -54.86 17.82 61.12
CA MET A 1 -54.82 17.59 59.66
C MET A 1 -53.36 17.55 59.21
N LYS A 2 -53.07 16.83 58.13
CA LYS A 2 -51.83 16.09 57.84
C LYS A 2 -50.56 16.94 57.66
N ALA A 3 -49.43 16.32 58.03
CA ALA A 3 -48.05 16.75 57.82
C ALA A 3 -47.65 16.80 56.33
N SER A 4 -46.66 17.63 55.98
CA SER A 4 -45.79 17.39 54.83
C SER A 4 -44.50 18.19 54.95
N THR A 5 -43.46 17.56 55.50
CA THR A 5 -42.09 18.09 55.49
C THR A 5 -41.39 17.53 54.25
N ARG A 6 -41.10 18.37 53.25
CA ARG A 6 -40.35 17.96 52.04
C ARG A 6 -38.87 17.84 52.38
N ARG A 7 -38.32 16.62 52.36
CA ARG A 7 -36.88 16.37 52.41
C ARG A 7 -36.24 16.79 51.08
N ALA A 8 -35.27 17.71 51.13
CA ALA A 8 -34.41 18.02 50.00
C ALA A 8 -33.35 16.91 49.86
N VAL A 9 -33.34 16.22 48.72
CA VAL A 9 -32.29 15.26 48.36
C VAL A 9 -31.16 16.05 47.71
N ARG A 10 -29.98 16.08 48.34
CA ARG A 10 -28.75 16.61 47.73
C ARG A 10 -28.25 15.60 46.69
N ALA A 11 -28.27 15.98 45.42
CA ALA A 11 -27.62 15.23 44.35
C ALA A 11 -26.10 15.39 44.48
N VAL A 12 -25.39 14.28 44.66
CA VAL A 12 -23.93 14.22 44.61
C VAL A 12 -23.54 14.04 43.15
N LEU A 13 -22.94 15.07 42.55
CA LEU A 13 -22.32 14.99 41.22
C LEU A 13 -20.96 14.29 41.35
N LEU A 14 -20.88 13.03 40.92
CA LEU A 14 -19.62 12.32 40.71
C LEU A 14 -19.01 12.79 39.38
N ALA A 15 -18.00 13.66 39.46
CA ALA A 15 -17.18 14.01 38.31
C ALA A 15 -16.24 12.84 37.98
N ALA A 16 -16.58 12.05 36.96
CA ALA A 16 -15.67 11.05 36.41
C ALA A 16 -14.58 11.75 35.60
N LEU A 17 -13.36 11.84 36.14
CA LEU A 17 -12.19 12.22 35.37
C LEU A 17 -11.88 11.10 34.37
N TRP A 18 -12.25 11.31 33.11
CA TRP A 18 -11.73 10.53 31.99
C TRP A 18 -10.30 11.02 31.69
N CYS A 19 -9.29 10.28 32.14
CA CYS A 19 -7.96 10.37 31.56
C CYS A 19 -8.04 9.84 30.12
N ALA A 20 -8.27 10.73 29.17
CA ALA A 20 -8.03 10.44 27.77
C ALA A 20 -6.52 10.34 27.57
N SER A 21 -5.98 9.12 27.70
CA SER A 21 -4.61 8.82 27.29
C SER A 21 -4.53 8.94 25.77
N THR A 22 -4.19 10.12 25.28
CA THR A 22 -3.77 10.31 23.89
C THR A 22 -2.49 9.52 23.68
N VAL A 23 -2.59 8.35 23.06
CA VAL A 23 -1.43 7.66 22.51
C VAL A 23 -0.99 8.51 21.31
N LEU A 24 -0.02 9.40 21.52
CA LEU A 24 0.73 9.95 20.39
C LEU A 24 1.51 8.78 19.79
N ALA A 25 1.22 8.43 18.54
CA ALA A 25 2.10 7.62 17.72
C ALA A 25 3.37 8.45 17.43
N GLY A 26 4.29 8.46 18.39
CA GLY A 26 5.65 8.96 18.19
C GLY A 26 6.44 7.92 17.41
N ALA A 27 7.29 8.38 16.49
CA ALA A 27 8.34 7.55 15.90
C ALA A 27 9.06 6.80 17.02
N HIS A 28 9.15 5.47 16.91
CA HIS A 28 9.87 4.70 17.91
C HIS A 28 11.36 5.02 17.79
N ASP A 29 12.03 5.22 18.93
CA ASP A 29 13.49 5.25 18.96
C ASP A 29 14.00 3.93 18.35
N GLY A 30 14.55 3.97 17.14
CA GLY A 30 14.95 2.79 16.37
C GLY A 30 14.26 2.53 15.03
N ASP A 31 13.35 3.39 14.55
CA ASP A 31 12.87 3.33 13.15
C ASP A 31 14.01 3.68 12.17
N PHE A 32 14.11 2.98 11.05
CA PHE A 32 15.15 3.22 10.04
C PHE A 32 14.68 2.97 8.61
N ASP A 33 15.44 3.51 7.64
CA ASP A 33 15.25 3.21 6.23
C ASP A 33 15.91 1.88 5.87
N LEU A 34 15.11 0.83 5.66
CA LEU A 34 15.59 -0.46 5.20
C LEU A 34 15.95 -0.37 3.71
N ARG A 35 17.22 -0.60 3.39
CA ARG A 35 17.73 -0.60 2.02
C ARG A 35 17.97 -2.02 1.53
N GLY A 36 17.93 -2.20 0.22
CA GLY A 36 18.30 -3.47 -0.38
C GLY A 36 18.38 -3.45 -1.90
N THR A 37 18.71 -4.62 -2.43
CA THR A 37 18.76 -4.91 -3.87
C THR A 37 17.94 -6.15 -4.20
N VAL A 38 17.36 -6.16 -5.39
CA VAL A 38 16.70 -7.33 -5.99
C VAL A 38 17.40 -7.67 -7.30
N ARG A 39 17.78 -8.94 -7.50
CA ARG A 39 18.49 -9.39 -8.70
C ARG A 39 18.18 -10.83 -9.08
N VAL A 40 18.52 -11.17 -10.32
CA VAL A 40 18.57 -12.55 -10.83
C VAL A 40 19.98 -12.83 -11.30
N ALA A 41 20.63 -13.79 -10.66
CA ALA A 41 22.08 -13.94 -10.73
C ALA A 41 22.77 -12.59 -10.47
N VAL A 42 23.35 -11.98 -11.51
CA VAL A 42 24.05 -10.68 -11.44
C VAL A 42 23.24 -9.52 -12.01
N HIS A 43 22.06 -9.77 -12.58
CA HIS A 43 21.26 -8.76 -13.24
C HIS A 43 20.28 -8.10 -12.26
N PRO A 44 20.29 -6.76 -12.12
CA PRO A 44 19.31 -6.06 -11.30
C PRO A 44 17.90 -6.24 -11.86
N GLU A 45 16.92 -6.33 -10.96
CA GLU A 45 15.53 -6.53 -11.32
C GLU A 45 14.69 -5.31 -10.92
N PRO A 46 14.31 -4.44 -11.90
CA PRO A 46 13.34 -3.38 -11.65
C PRO A 46 11.94 -3.92 -11.46
N ASP A 47 11.07 -3.03 -10.96
CA ASP A 47 9.64 -3.30 -10.82
C ASP A 47 9.34 -4.48 -9.87
N ALA A 48 10.28 -4.81 -8.98
CA ALA A 48 10.08 -5.78 -7.92
C ALA A 48 9.45 -5.11 -6.71
N VAL A 49 8.27 -5.59 -6.32
CA VAL A 49 7.61 -5.16 -5.09
C VAL A 49 8.18 -5.94 -3.94
N VAL A 50 8.79 -5.25 -2.98
CA VAL A 50 9.33 -5.80 -1.75
C VAL A 50 8.47 -5.33 -0.59
N TRP A 51 8.05 -6.22 0.31
CA TRP A 51 7.31 -5.82 1.50
C TRP A 51 7.65 -6.69 2.71
N LEU A 52 7.37 -6.14 3.88
CA LEU A 52 7.47 -6.85 5.16
C LEU A 52 6.05 -7.17 5.66
N GLU A 53 5.84 -8.34 6.26
CA GLU A 53 4.57 -8.65 6.91
C GLU A 53 4.37 -7.76 8.14
N ALA A 54 3.37 -6.89 8.08
CA ALA A 54 2.98 -6.00 9.19
C ALA A 54 1.51 -5.54 9.03
N PRO A 55 0.52 -6.45 9.09
CA PRO A 55 -0.89 -6.11 8.84
C PRO A 55 -1.43 -5.05 9.81
N ASN A 56 -0.96 -5.06 11.06
CA ASN A 56 -1.32 -4.08 12.09
C ASN A 56 -0.36 -2.87 12.15
N GLY A 57 0.43 -2.65 11.10
CA GLY A 57 1.34 -1.51 11.01
C GLY A 57 0.58 -0.17 10.97
N PRO A 58 1.28 0.95 11.26
CA PRO A 58 0.68 2.28 11.35
C PRO A 58 -0.10 2.61 10.07
N PRO A 59 -1.17 3.41 10.14
CA PRO A 59 -1.93 3.82 8.96
C PRO A 59 -1.01 4.51 7.96
N SER A 60 -1.28 4.32 6.66
CA SER A 60 -0.53 5.04 5.64
C SER A 60 -0.79 6.54 5.80
N PRO A 61 0.26 7.38 5.84
CA PRO A 61 0.09 8.83 5.91
C PRO A 61 -0.79 9.32 4.76
N SER A 62 -1.56 10.39 4.98
CA SER A 62 -2.26 11.08 3.88
C SER A 62 -1.21 11.66 2.95
N GLY A 63 -1.04 11.02 1.79
CA GLY A 63 -0.07 11.39 0.77
C GLY A 63 -0.70 12.09 -0.43
N LYS A 64 0.14 12.37 -1.43
CA LYS A 64 -0.34 12.71 -2.77
C LYS A 64 -1.21 11.58 -3.33
N PRO A 65 -2.13 11.87 -4.26
CA PRO A 65 -2.87 10.83 -4.95
C PRO A 65 -1.94 9.79 -5.58
N ILE A 66 -2.29 8.51 -5.44
CA ILE A 66 -1.58 7.41 -6.09
C ILE A 66 -2.20 7.26 -7.48
N VAL A 67 -1.36 7.27 -8.52
CA VAL A 67 -1.80 7.36 -9.91
C VAL A 67 -1.30 6.16 -10.71
N LEU A 68 -2.18 5.57 -11.52
CA LEU A 68 -1.84 4.67 -12.62
C LEU A 68 -2.28 5.35 -13.93
N ASP A 69 -1.34 6.02 -14.58
CA ASP A 69 -1.59 6.88 -15.73
C ASP A 69 -1.69 6.07 -17.03
N GLN A 70 -2.56 6.48 -17.94
CA GLN A 70 -2.58 5.98 -19.32
C GLN A 70 -1.97 7.03 -20.24
N ARG A 71 -0.81 6.71 -20.83
CA ARG A 71 -0.09 7.59 -21.74
C ARG A 71 0.76 6.78 -22.72
N ASN A 72 0.94 7.30 -23.94
CA ASN A 72 1.75 6.65 -24.98
C ASN A 72 1.38 5.19 -25.22
N PHE A 73 0.09 4.84 -25.20
CA PHE A 73 -0.40 3.46 -25.33
C PHE A 73 0.21 2.51 -24.29
N THR A 74 0.46 3.01 -23.07
CA THR A 74 0.96 2.24 -21.93
C THR A 74 0.28 2.68 -20.63
N PHE A 75 0.31 1.81 -19.64
CA PHE A 75 0.05 2.19 -18.25
C PHE A 75 1.38 2.55 -17.58
N PHE A 76 1.39 3.64 -16.80
CA PHE A 76 2.57 4.08 -16.07
C PHE A 76 2.24 4.39 -14.59
N PRO A 77 2.98 3.84 -13.61
CA PRO A 77 4.08 2.87 -13.78
C PRO A 77 3.59 1.50 -14.26
N HIS A 78 4.51 0.66 -14.78
CA HIS A 78 4.16 -0.71 -15.20
C HIS A 78 3.82 -1.61 -14.01
N VAL A 79 4.52 -1.44 -12.88
CA VAL A 79 4.19 -2.05 -11.60
C VAL A 79 3.91 -0.96 -10.57
N LEU A 80 2.76 -1.05 -9.93
CA LEU A 80 2.34 -0.18 -8.85
C LEU A 80 2.12 -1.03 -7.58
N ALA A 81 2.76 -0.67 -6.48
CA ALA A 81 2.48 -1.26 -5.18
C ALA A 81 1.58 -0.33 -4.37
N VAL A 82 0.54 -0.87 -3.75
CA VAL A 82 -0.36 -0.11 -2.87
C VAL A 82 -0.69 -0.91 -1.62
N ARG A 83 -0.97 -0.22 -0.52
CA ARG A 83 -1.57 -0.85 0.65
C ARG A 83 -3.04 -1.16 0.40
N MET A 84 -3.54 -2.26 0.94
CA MET A 84 -4.96 -2.56 1.00
C MET A 84 -5.77 -1.35 1.51
N GLY A 85 -6.88 -1.07 0.84
CA GLY A 85 -7.76 0.08 1.09
C GLY A 85 -7.40 1.35 0.31
N THR A 86 -6.26 1.38 -0.40
CA THR A 86 -5.85 2.54 -1.21
C THR A 86 -6.77 2.75 -2.40
N THR A 87 -7.19 4.00 -2.63
CA THR A 87 -7.82 4.42 -3.88
C THR A 87 -6.74 4.93 -4.83
N VAL A 88 -6.73 4.39 -6.05
CA VAL A 88 -5.82 4.80 -7.13
C VAL A 88 -6.61 5.60 -8.16
N ASP A 89 -6.04 6.71 -8.61
CA ASP A 89 -6.52 7.51 -9.73
C ASP A 89 -6.00 6.94 -11.05
N LEU A 90 -6.87 6.85 -12.05
CA LEU A 90 -6.58 6.29 -13.37
C LEU A 90 -6.90 7.31 -14.46
N PRO A 91 -6.10 8.37 -14.60
CA PRO A 91 -6.29 9.38 -15.64
C PRO A 91 -5.99 8.79 -17.02
N ASN A 92 -6.68 9.32 -18.03
CA ASN A 92 -6.35 9.13 -19.43
C ASN A 92 -5.65 10.39 -19.95
N ASN A 93 -4.32 10.38 -19.97
CA ASN A 93 -3.48 11.45 -20.51
C ASN A 93 -2.93 11.12 -21.90
N ASP A 94 -3.55 10.16 -22.59
CA ASP A 94 -3.25 9.84 -23.98
C ASP A 94 -4.07 10.71 -24.94
N ARG A 95 -3.97 10.46 -26.24
CA ARG A 95 -4.72 11.17 -27.28
C ARG A 95 -5.91 10.39 -27.83
N VAL A 96 -6.21 9.24 -27.22
CA VAL A 96 -7.26 8.30 -27.61
C VAL A 96 -8.10 7.89 -26.40
N PHE A 97 -9.26 7.29 -26.65
CA PHE A 97 -10.02 6.65 -25.59
C PHE A 97 -9.24 5.47 -25.04
N HIS A 98 -9.43 5.20 -23.75
CA HIS A 98 -8.92 4.00 -23.12
C HIS A 98 -9.97 3.38 -22.22
N ASN A 99 -9.69 2.17 -21.81
CA ASN A 99 -10.45 1.40 -20.84
C ASN A 99 -9.46 0.81 -19.84
N VAL A 100 -9.91 0.60 -18.61
CA VAL A 100 -9.14 -0.08 -17.58
C VAL A 100 -9.99 -1.15 -16.92
N PHE A 101 -9.48 -2.38 -16.96
CA PHE A 101 -10.14 -3.52 -16.32
C PHE A 101 -9.13 -4.51 -15.73
N SER A 102 -9.62 -5.33 -14.80
CA SER A 102 -8.94 -6.47 -14.19
C SER A 102 -9.96 -7.56 -13.91
N PHE A 103 -9.75 -8.79 -14.41
CA PHE A 103 -10.67 -9.92 -14.22
C PHE A 103 -10.09 -11.09 -13.41
N HIS A 104 -8.76 -11.10 -13.22
CA HIS A 104 -8.04 -12.19 -12.57
C HIS A 104 -7.10 -11.63 -11.52
N ASP A 105 -7.00 -12.37 -10.40
CA ASP A 105 -6.10 -12.11 -9.28
C ASP A 105 -6.43 -10.75 -8.58
N GLY A 106 -6.72 -10.77 -7.27
CA GLY A 106 -7.11 -9.56 -6.51
C GLY A 106 -8.57 -9.10 -6.71
N LYS A 107 -8.76 -7.79 -6.96
CA LYS A 107 -10.06 -7.10 -7.15
C LYS A 107 -10.46 -7.09 -8.63
N ARG A 108 -11.68 -7.53 -8.90
CA ARG A 108 -12.27 -7.46 -10.24
C ARG A 108 -12.95 -6.12 -10.47
N PHE A 109 -12.73 -5.52 -11.64
CA PHE A 109 -13.40 -4.29 -12.06
C PHE A 109 -13.28 -4.09 -13.58
N ASP A 110 -14.18 -3.29 -14.13
CA ASP A 110 -14.11 -2.73 -15.48
C ASP A 110 -14.68 -1.31 -15.42
N LEU A 111 -13.91 -0.32 -15.87
CA LEU A 111 -14.30 1.09 -15.83
C LEU A 111 -15.02 1.57 -17.10
N GLY A 112 -15.16 0.68 -18.10
CA GLY A 112 -15.65 1.03 -19.43
C GLY A 112 -14.66 1.92 -20.20
N LEU A 113 -15.03 2.33 -21.40
CA LEU A 113 -14.25 3.29 -22.19
C LEU A 113 -14.45 4.71 -21.65
N TYR A 114 -13.37 5.48 -21.55
CA TYR A 114 -13.43 6.88 -21.15
C TYR A 114 -12.48 7.78 -21.96
N PRO A 115 -12.91 9.03 -22.23
CA PRO A 115 -12.21 9.94 -23.13
C PRO A 115 -10.92 10.50 -22.53
N VAL A 116 -10.11 11.08 -23.41
CA VAL A 116 -8.92 11.88 -23.10
C VAL A 116 -9.22 12.96 -22.05
N GLY A 117 -8.28 13.15 -21.12
CA GLY A 117 -8.34 14.20 -20.09
C GLY A 117 -9.30 13.88 -18.93
N THR A 118 -9.91 12.69 -18.91
CA THR A 118 -10.76 12.26 -17.79
C THR A 118 -10.05 11.27 -16.89
N SER A 119 -10.50 11.19 -15.63
CA SER A 119 -10.00 10.24 -14.65
C SER A 119 -11.14 9.40 -14.08
N ARG A 120 -10.77 8.21 -13.62
CA ARG A 120 -11.60 7.27 -12.87
C ARG A 120 -10.83 6.79 -11.66
N GLN A 121 -11.51 6.16 -10.71
CA GLN A 121 -10.91 5.70 -9.47
C GLN A 121 -11.25 4.23 -9.19
N VAL A 122 -10.28 3.51 -8.63
CA VAL A 122 -10.49 2.15 -8.10
C VAL A 122 -9.92 2.08 -6.70
N ARG A 123 -10.75 1.65 -5.75
CA ARG A 123 -10.30 1.30 -4.39
C ARG A 123 -9.87 -0.16 -4.36
N PHE A 124 -8.60 -0.42 -4.03
CA PHE A 124 -8.01 -1.75 -3.94
C PHE A 124 -8.13 -2.30 -2.53
N ASP A 125 -9.21 -3.01 -2.24
CA ASP A 125 -9.61 -3.51 -0.91
C ASP A 125 -9.31 -4.99 -0.67
N LYS A 126 -8.61 -5.65 -1.60
CA LYS A 126 -8.25 -7.07 -1.50
C LYS A 126 -6.77 -7.27 -1.81
N PRO A 127 -5.99 -7.95 -0.93
CA PRO A 127 -4.60 -8.27 -1.20
C PRO A 127 -4.44 -9.16 -2.44
N GLY A 128 -3.28 -9.05 -3.09
CA GLY A 128 -2.93 -9.83 -4.28
C GLY A 128 -2.50 -8.97 -5.47
N VAL A 129 -2.29 -9.63 -6.60
CA VAL A 129 -1.85 -8.98 -7.84
C VAL A 129 -3.06 -8.72 -8.71
N ASN A 130 -3.31 -7.47 -9.09
CA ASN A 130 -4.32 -7.14 -10.10
C ASN A 130 -3.62 -6.91 -11.42
N ARG A 131 -3.94 -7.72 -12.44
CA ARG A 131 -3.43 -7.49 -13.80
C ARG A 131 -4.39 -6.55 -14.51
N VAL A 132 -3.87 -5.40 -14.91
CA VAL A 132 -4.64 -4.29 -15.45
C VAL A 132 -4.43 -4.21 -16.94
N PHE A 133 -5.50 -4.13 -17.71
CA PHE A 133 -5.49 -4.16 -19.17
C PHE A 133 -6.38 -3.08 -19.78
N CYS A 134 -6.21 -2.86 -21.08
CA CYS A 134 -7.09 -2.05 -21.91
C CYS A 134 -7.75 -2.93 -23.00
N ASN A 135 -9.08 -2.86 -23.13
CA ASN A 135 -9.81 -3.73 -24.08
C ASN A 135 -9.55 -3.37 -25.56
N ILE A 136 -9.30 -2.09 -25.86
CA ILE A 136 -9.11 -1.61 -27.24
C ILE A 136 -7.64 -1.48 -27.65
N HIS A 137 -6.71 -1.67 -26.72
CA HIS A 137 -5.27 -1.65 -26.95
C HIS A 137 -4.62 -2.87 -26.27
N PRO A 138 -4.58 -4.03 -26.94
CA PRO A 138 -4.25 -5.31 -26.29
C PRO A 138 -2.82 -5.40 -25.75
N ASN A 139 -1.93 -4.50 -26.18
CA ASN A 139 -0.56 -4.42 -25.68
C ASN A 139 -0.42 -3.63 -24.37
N MET A 140 -1.48 -2.94 -23.93
CA MET A 140 -1.46 -2.20 -22.67
C MET A 140 -1.67 -3.14 -21.49
N ALA A 141 -0.65 -3.26 -20.66
CA ALA A 141 -0.72 -4.01 -19.41
C ALA A 141 0.08 -3.31 -18.28
N ALA A 142 -0.44 -3.42 -17.07
CA ALA A 142 0.25 -3.09 -15.83
C ALA A 142 -0.17 -4.03 -14.70
N TYR A 143 0.50 -3.92 -13.57
CA TYR A 143 0.22 -4.71 -12.39
C TYR A 143 0.06 -3.80 -11.17
N VAL A 144 -1.01 -4.02 -10.40
CA VAL A 144 -1.18 -3.41 -9.07
C VAL A 144 -1.04 -4.50 -8.02
N LYS A 145 0.11 -4.55 -7.32
CA LYS A 145 0.33 -5.42 -6.17
C LYS A 145 -0.24 -4.74 -4.92
N VAL A 146 -1.30 -5.33 -4.38
CA VAL A 146 -1.94 -4.90 -3.14
C VAL A 146 -1.35 -5.70 -1.99
N VAL A 147 -0.68 -5.02 -1.06
CA VAL A 147 -0.09 -5.61 0.14
C VAL A 147 -0.85 -5.15 1.38
N ASP A 148 -0.93 -6.02 2.40
CA ASP A 148 -1.48 -5.64 3.71
C ASP A 148 -0.35 -5.27 4.67
N SER A 149 0.37 -4.20 4.32
CA SER A 149 1.49 -3.69 5.10
C SER A 149 1.76 -2.23 4.72
N PRO A 150 2.18 -1.36 5.67
CA PRO A 150 2.72 -0.05 5.33
C PRO A 150 4.17 -0.11 4.86
N TYR A 151 4.87 -1.22 5.08
CA TYR A 151 6.30 -1.37 4.81
C TYR A 151 6.52 -2.09 3.49
N PHE A 152 6.52 -1.32 2.39
CA PHE A 152 6.78 -1.83 1.06
C PHE A 152 7.47 -0.80 0.18
N ALA A 153 8.11 -1.28 -0.88
CA ALA A 153 8.72 -0.46 -1.92
C ALA A 153 8.69 -1.19 -3.27
N VAL A 154 8.91 -0.44 -4.34
CA VAL A 154 9.17 -0.98 -5.68
C VAL A 154 10.63 -0.71 -6.02
N SER A 155 11.35 -1.70 -6.54
CA SER A 155 12.74 -1.54 -6.95
C SER A 155 12.88 -0.66 -8.18
N ASP A 156 13.96 0.12 -8.22
CA ASP A 156 14.30 0.96 -9.36
C ASP A 156 15.00 0.18 -10.50
N ARG A 157 15.40 0.89 -11.56
CA ARG A 157 16.13 0.34 -12.72
C ARG A 157 17.43 -0.39 -12.37
N ASP A 158 18.03 -0.07 -11.23
CA ASP A 158 19.27 -0.68 -10.73
C ASP A 158 18.96 -1.77 -9.67
N GLY A 159 17.68 -2.17 -9.54
CA GLY A 159 17.19 -3.18 -8.62
C GLY A 159 17.19 -2.72 -7.16
N ARG A 160 17.43 -1.43 -6.89
CA ARG A 160 17.53 -0.91 -5.51
C ARG A 160 16.16 -0.54 -4.98
N PHE A 161 15.95 -0.76 -3.69
CA PHE A 161 14.75 -0.30 -3.00
C PHE A 161 15.08 0.32 -1.65
N THR A 162 14.14 1.10 -1.12
CA THR A 162 14.20 1.63 0.23
C THR A 162 12.79 1.64 0.82
N ILE A 163 12.62 0.96 1.96
CA ILE A 163 11.38 0.97 2.74
C ILE A 163 11.63 1.86 3.95
N SER A 164 10.89 2.96 4.05
CA SER A 164 11.11 3.96 5.08
C SER A 164 10.47 3.61 6.42
N SER A 165 11.09 4.12 7.48
CA SER A 165 10.56 4.09 8.85
C SER A 165 10.14 2.69 9.32
N VAL A 166 10.99 1.70 9.05
CA VAL A 166 10.80 0.32 9.51
C VAL A 166 11.30 0.22 10.95
N PRO A 167 10.47 -0.23 11.92
CA PRO A 167 10.93 -0.51 13.27
C PRO A 167 11.94 -1.66 13.29
N GLN A 168 12.92 -1.60 14.20
CA GLN A 168 13.80 -2.75 14.43
C GLN A 168 13.00 -3.97 14.90
N GLY A 169 13.25 -5.13 14.29
CA GLY A 169 12.55 -6.37 14.63
C GLY A 169 12.80 -7.50 13.65
N THR A 170 12.24 -8.67 13.92
CA THR A 170 12.25 -9.80 12.99
C THR A 170 11.02 -9.74 12.11
N TYR A 171 11.22 -9.75 10.79
CA TYR A 171 10.15 -9.69 9.81
C TYR A 171 10.22 -10.88 8.87
N THR A 172 9.04 -11.38 8.46
CA THR A 172 8.91 -12.09 7.19
C THR A 172 8.92 -11.04 6.08
N TYR A 173 9.86 -11.16 5.14
CA TYR A 173 9.92 -10.33 3.96
C TYR A 173 9.47 -11.13 2.74
N HIS A 174 9.01 -10.41 1.73
CA HIS A 174 8.61 -10.98 0.46
C HIS A 174 9.11 -10.10 -0.69
N ALA A 175 9.32 -10.72 -1.85
CA ALA A 175 9.54 -10.02 -3.11
C ALA A 175 8.78 -10.67 -4.25
N TRP A 176 8.14 -9.84 -5.07
CA TRP A 176 7.35 -10.27 -6.21
C TRP A 176 7.58 -9.36 -7.42
N ARG A 177 7.59 -9.95 -8.62
CA ARG A 177 7.46 -9.20 -9.88
C ARG A 177 6.74 -10.04 -10.94
N PRO A 178 6.23 -9.42 -12.01
CA PRO A 178 5.64 -10.16 -13.13
C PRO A 178 6.58 -11.24 -13.68
N GLY A 179 6.04 -12.44 -13.87
CA GLY A 179 6.78 -13.57 -14.46
C GLY A 179 7.78 -14.28 -13.53
N ARG A 180 7.81 -13.95 -12.24
CA ARG A 180 8.61 -14.65 -11.22
C ARG A 180 7.71 -15.25 -10.14
N GLU A 181 8.15 -16.35 -9.53
CA GLU A 181 7.57 -16.83 -8.28
C GLU A 181 7.85 -15.84 -7.14
N GLU A 182 6.98 -15.82 -6.13
CA GLU A 182 7.18 -14.96 -4.97
C GLU A 182 8.37 -15.49 -4.13
N LEU A 183 9.34 -14.63 -3.83
CA LEU A 183 10.38 -14.93 -2.85
C LEU A 183 9.86 -14.59 -1.46
N THR A 184 10.17 -15.44 -0.49
CA THR A 184 9.86 -15.18 0.91
C THR A 184 11.02 -15.63 1.81
N GLY A 185 11.19 -14.95 2.94
CA GLY A 185 12.18 -15.30 3.95
C GLY A 185 11.94 -14.55 5.25
N SER A 186 12.73 -14.86 6.27
CA SER A 186 12.64 -14.19 7.58
C SER A 186 14.02 -13.75 8.04
N SER A 187 14.13 -12.53 8.56
CA SER A 187 15.39 -11.98 9.07
C SER A 187 15.15 -10.99 10.21
N PRO A 188 16.04 -10.92 11.22
CA PRO A 188 16.16 -9.73 12.04
C PRO A 188 16.61 -8.55 11.17
N LEU A 189 15.91 -7.43 11.28
CA LEU A 189 16.20 -6.18 10.58
C LEU A 189 16.61 -5.13 11.61
N THR A 190 17.76 -4.52 11.38
CA THR A 190 18.38 -3.46 12.20
C THR A 190 18.83 -2.32 11.29
N PRO A 191 19.21 -1.15 11.81
CA PRO A 191 19.74 -0.06 10.99
C PRO A 191 20.98 -0.42 10.13
N ALA A 192 21.71 -1.48 10.49
CA ALA A 192 22.85 -1.98 9.71
C ALA A 192 22.45 -3.00 8.62
N THR A 193 21.20 -3.48 8.62
CA THR A 193 20.73 -4.50 7.69
C THR A 193 20.55 -3.94 6.29
N VAL A 194 21.11 -4.65 5.30
CA VAL A 194 20.84 -4.45 3.88
C VAL A 194 20.33 -5.78 3.31
N LEU A 195 19.14 -5.77 2.72
CA LEU A 195 18.57 -6.97 2.11
C LEU A 195 19.13 -7.17 0.69
N ASP A 196 19.58 -8.38 0.38
CA ASP A 196 19.97 -8.79 -0.97
C ASP A 196 19.10 -9.96 -1.42
N LEU A 197 18.08 -9.65 -2.21
CA LEU A 197 17.04 -10.60 -2.63
C LEU A 197 17.39 -11.15 -4.01
N GLN A 198 17.52 -12.47 -4.11
CA GLN A 198 17.94 -13.14 -5.33
C GLN A 198 16.92 -14.19 -5.75
N TRP A 199 16.34 -14.03 -6.94
CA TRP A 199 15.65 -15.14 -7.59
C TRP A 199 16.69 -16.11 -8.17
N ARG A 200 16.35 -17.40 -8.09
CA ARG A 200 17.11 -18.47 -8.75
C ARG A 200 16.76 -18.57 -10.22
#